data_AF-A0A849BL42-F1
#
_entry.id   AF-A0A849BL42-F1
#
_cell.length_a   1.000
_cell.length_b   1.000
_cell.length_c   1.000
_cell.angle_alpha   90.00
_cell.angle_beta   90.00
_cell.angle_gamma   90.00
#
_symmetry.space_group_name_H-M   'P 1'
#
loop_
_entity.id
_entity.type
_entity.pdbx_description
1 polymer ?
#
loop_
_entity_poly.entity_id
_entity_poly.type
_entity_poly.pdbx_seq_one_letter_code
_entity_poly.pdbx_strand_id
1 'polypeptide(L)'
;RDRGKRGPMGAAAARHADVVVVTDDNPRSEDPAAVRAAVLAGATAPQPDGSAPGGAPGDARPAPQVLEVADRAAAIRAALDAAGEDGTVLVAGKGHERGQEVAGVVHPFDDRDEVRAALDALLGPDESESA
;
A
#
# COMPACT_ATOMS: atom_id res chain seq x y z
N ARG A 1 1.65 5.27 16.25
CA ARG A 1 2.99 5.93 16.28
C ARG A 1 2.98 7.20 15.42
N ASP A 2 4.00 8.06 15.56
CA ASP A 2 4.20 9.40 14.94
C ASP A 2 3.10 9.79 13.95
N ARG A 3 2.18 10.64 14.41
CA ARG A 3 1.04 11.10 13.63
C ARG A 3 1.47 12.08 12.55
N GLY A 4 2.55 12.83 12.77
CA GLY A 4 3.03 13.88 11.88
C GLY A 4 3.51 13.34 10.53
N LYS A 5 3.98 12.09 10.48
CA LYS A 5 4.46 11.47 9.24
C LYS A 5 3.36 10.93 8.32
N ARG A 6 2.11 10.76 8.79
CA ARG A 6 1.05 10.07 8.04
C ARG A 6 0.65 10.80 6.76
N GLY A 7 0.36 12.10 6.89
CA GLY A 7 0.07 12.96 5.74
C GLY A 7 1.24 13.02 4.74
N PRO A 8 2.47 13.37 5.17
CA PRO A 8 3.65 13.37 4.29
C PRO A 8 3.91 12.03 3.60
N MET A 9 3.63 10.91 4.27
CA MET A 9 3.77 9.57 3.69
C MET A 9 2.74 9.31 2.58
N GLY A 10 1.46 9.66 2.79
CA GLY A 10 0.44 9.57 1.75
C GLY A 10 0.76 10.46 0.55
N ALA A 11 1.19 11.70 0.80
CA ALA A 11 1.58 12.63 -0.25
C ALA A 11 2.80 12.13 -1.05
N ALA A 12 3.76 11.49 -0.38
CA ALA A 12 4.90 10.87 -1.05
C ALA A 12 4.49 9.70 -1.93
N ALA A 13 3.62 8.80 -1.44
CA ALA A 13 3.10 7.71 -2.25
C ALA A 13 2.38 8.24 -3.50
N ALA A 14 1.51 9.25 -3.33
CA ALA A 14 0.75 9.82 -4.42
C ALA A 14 1.63 10.50 -5.50
N ARG A 15 2.75 11.12 -5.11
CA ARG A 15 3.68 11.74 -6.08
C ARG A 15 4.38 10.74 -6.99
N HIS A 16 4.56 9.50 -6.53
CA HIS A 16 5.49 8.56 -7.16
C HIS A 16 4.83 7.31 -7.74
N ALA A 17 3.64 6.93 -7.29
CA ALA A 17 2.90 5.79 -7.80
C ALA A 17 1.72 6.20 -8.68
N ASP A 18 1.31 5.32 -9.59
CA ASP A 18 0.07 5.45 -10.36
C ASP A 18 -1.14 4.91 -9.58
N VAL A 19 -0.89 3.98 -8.66
CA VAL A 19 -1.88 3.41 -7.74
C VAL A 19 -1.32 3.44 -6.32
N VAL A 20 -2.10 3.95 -5.37
CA VAL A 20 -1.78 3.98 -3.94
C VAL A 20 -2.82 3.17 -3.17
N VAL A 21 -2.40 2.07 -2.55
CA VAL A 21 -3.24 1.28 -1.64
C VAL A 21 -2.90 1.61 -0.19
N VAL A 22 -3.82 2.24 0.53
CA VAL A 22 -3.68 2.53 1.97
C VAL A 22 -4.32 1.41 2.78
N THR A 23 -3.53 0.81 3.67
CA THR A 23 -3.91 -0.36 4.47
C THR A 23 -3.40 -0.27 5.90
N ASP A 24 -3.87 -1.18 6.75
CA ASP A 24 -3.34 -1.36 8.09
C ASP A 24 -1.91 -1.94 8.07
N ASP A 25 -1.14 -1.57 9.08
CA ASP A 25 0.15 -2.16 9.45
C ASP A 25 0.04 -2.57 10.93
N ASN A 26 0.75 -1.91 11.84
CA ASN A 26 0.61 -2.10 13.28
C ASN A 26 -0.23 -0.96 13.87
N PRO A 27 -1.58 -1.03 13.86
CA PRO A 27 -2.42 0.00 14.47
C PRO A 27 -2.20 0.10 15.99
N ARG A 28 -1.73 -0.98 16.64
CA ARG A 28 -1.53 -1.05 18.09
C ARG A 28 -2.81 -0.67 18.81
N SER A 29 -2.78 0.36 19.66
CA SER A 29 -3.93 0.88 20.40
C SER A 29 -4.69 2.00 19.69
N GLU A 30 -4.27 2.43 18.49
CA GLU A 30 -5.00 3.43 17.71
C GLU A 30 -6.11 2.78 16.88
N ASP A 31 -7.19 3.53 16.63
CA ASP A 31 -8.20 3.14 15.64
C ASP A 31 -7.54 3.03 14.24
N PRO A 32 -7.52 1.83 13.62
CA PRO A 32 -6.91 1.64 12.31
C PRO A 32 -7.52 2.56 11.25
N ALA A 33 -8.84 2.79 11.29
CA ALA A 33 -9.51 3.64 10.32
C ALA A 33 -9.03 5.09 10.42
N ALA A 34 -8.84 5.62 11.63
CA ALA A 34 -8.28 6.94 11.83
C ALA A 34 -6.82 7.05 11.36
N VAL A 35 -6.03 5.98 11.45
CA VAL A 35 -4.66 5.94 10.90
C VAL A 35 -4.71 6.01 9.38
N ARG A 36 -5.52 5.18 8.72
CA ARG A 36 -5.67 5.17 7.26
C ARG A 36 -6.19 6.51 6.74
N ALA A 37 -7.21 7.08 7.38
CA ALA A 37 -7.76 8.39 7.01
C ALA A 37 -6.70 9.51 6.99
N ALA A 38 -5.77 9.51 7.95
CA ALA A 38 -4.69 10.50 7.98
C ALA A 38 -3.67 10.32 6.83
N VAL A 39 -3.46 9.09 6.36
CA VAL A 39 -2.60 8.80 5.21
C VAL A 39 -3.32 9.15 3.90
N LEU A 40 -4.59 8.76 3.78
CA LEU A 40 -5.45 9.09 2.63
C LEU A 40 -5.55 10.60 2.42
N ALA A 41 -5.76 11.37 3.50
CA ALA A 41 -5.79 12.82 3.42
C ALA A 41 -4.51 13.40 2.81
N GLY A 42 -3.35 12.81 3.09
CA GLY A 42 -2.09 13.19 2.45
C GLY A 42 -2.00 12.77 0.98
N ALA A 43 -2.50 11.58 0.64
CA ALA A 43 -2.48 11.05 -0.72
C ALA A 43 -3.41 11.79 -1.68
N THR A 44 -4.50 12.39 -1.17
CA THR A 44 -5.49 13.11 -1.97
C THR A 44 -5.38 14.64 -1.88
N ALA A 45 -4.52 15.17 -1.00
CA ALA A 45 -4.35 16.61 -0.85
C ALA A 45 -3.65 17.22 -2.09
N PRO A 46 -4.01 18.46 -2.48
CA PRO A 46 -3.23 19.22 -3.45
C PRO A 46 -1.76 19.36 -3.01
N GLN A 47 -0.85 19.48 -3.98
CA GLN A 47 0.54 19.78 -3.72
C GLN A 47 0.73 21.23 -3.21
N PRO A 48 1.88 21.58 -2.61
CA PRO A 48 2.13 22.92 -2.08
C PRO A 48 2.01 24.05 -3.11
N ASP A 49 2.20 23.76 -4.40
CA ASP A 49 2.04 24.70 -5.52
C ASP A 49 0.59 24.82 -6.03
N GLY A 50 -0.36 24.12 -5.38
CA GLY A 50 -1.77 24.09 -5.74
C GLY A 50 -2.14 23.10 -6.85
N SER A 51 -1.18 22.35 -7.38
CA SER A 51 -1.45 21.29 -8.36
C SER A 51 -2.17 20.10 -7.74
N ALA A 52 -2.83 19.30 -8.58
CA ALA A 52 -3.46 18.05 -8.16
C ALA A 52 -2.41 17.08 -7.56
N PRO A 53 -2.80 16.17 -6.65
CA PRO A 53 -1.92 15.09 -6.21
C PRO A 53 -1.40 14.28 -7.41
N GLY A 54 -0.14 13.84 -7.35
CA GLY A 54 0.50 13.12 -8.45
C GLY A 54 1.61 13.92 -9.14
N GLY A 55 2.59 13.20 -9.68
CA GLY A 55 3.69 13.77 -10.46
C GLY A 55 4.69 14.63 -9.67
N ALA A 56 5.91 14.74 -10.17
CA ALA A 56 6.81 15.83 -9.76
C ALA A 56 6.35 17.15 -10.40
N PRO A 57 6.75 18.34 -9.89
CA PRO A 57 6.46 19.59 -10.57
C PRO A 57 6.92 19.55 -12.05
N GLY A 58 5.98 19.78 -12.98
CA GLY A 58 6.23 19.70 -14.42
C GLY A 58 6.05 18.30 -15.06
N ASP A 59 5.73 17.27 -14.25
CA ASP A 59 5.30 15.97 -14.72
C ASP A 59 3.81 16.02 -15.11
N ALA A 60 3.48 15.58 -16.32
CA ALA A 60 2.10 15.54 -16.83
C ALA A 60 1.34 14.28 -16.41
N ARG A 61 1.93 13.45 -15.53
CA ARG A 61 1.28 12.23 -15.04
C ARG A 61 -0.04 12.55 -14.34
N PRO A 62 -1.12 11.79 -14.62
CA PRO A 62 -2.38 11.96 -13.92
C PRO A 62 -2.25 11.70 -12.42
N ALA A 63 -3.26 12.16 -11.68
CA ALA A 63 -3.38 11.82 -10.27
C ALA A 63 -3.49 10.30 -10.11
N PRO A 64 -2.88 9.73 -9.05
CA PRO A 64 -2.95 8.30 -8.80
C PRO A 64 -4.37 7.86 -8.47
N GLN A 65 -4.68 6.61 -8.81
CA GLN A 65 -5.81 5.93 -8.19
C GLN A 65 -5.49 5.65 -6.71
N VAL A 66 -6.33 6.14 -5.79
CA VAL A 66 -6.15 5.90 -4.36
C VAL A 66 -7.22 4.92 -3.88
N LEU A 67 -6.77 3.81 -3.30
CA LEU A 67 -7.61 2.73 -2.77
C LEU A 67 -7.41 2.64 -1.25
N GLU A 68 -8.50 2.44 -0.51
CA GLU A 68 -8.45 2.07 0.91
C GLU A 68 -8.86 0.61 1.07
N VAL A 69 -7.95 -0.21 1.61
CA VAL A 69 -8.21 -1.62 1.91
C VAL A 69 -7.68 -1.89 3.30
N ALA A 70 -8.54 -2.16 4.27
CA ALA A 70 -8.13 -2.27 5.68
C ALA A 70 -7.20 -3.49 5.92
N ASP A 71 -7.61 -4.66 5.43
CA ASP A 71 -6.85 -5.90 5.60
C ASP A 71 -5.58 -5.89 4.74
N ARG A 72 -4.43 -6.13 5.37
CA ARG A 72 -3.12 -5.99 4.72
C ARG A 72 -2.88 -7.05 3.65
N ALA A 73 -3.33 -8.28 3.85
CA ALA A 73 -3.24 -9.32 2.84
C ALA A 73 -4.14 -9.00 1.63
N ALA A 74 -5.35 -8.50 1.86
CA ALA A 74 -6.25 -8.05 0.80
C ALA A 74 -5.70 -6.83 0.05
N ALA A 75 -5.03 -5.92 0.75
CA ALA A 75 -4.37 -4.77 0.13
C ALA A 75 -3.22 -5.18 -0.79
N ILE A 76 -2.43 -6.18 -0.39
CA ILE A 76 -1.37 -6.77 -1.23
C ILE A 76 -1.96 -7.37 -2.49
N ARG A 77 -3.03 -8.17 -2.38
CA ARG A 77 -3.73 -8.73 -3.55
C ARG A 77 -4.26 -7.63 -4.47
N ALA A 78 -4.96 -6.64 -3.92
CA ALA A 78 -5.48 -5.51 -4.69
C ALA A 78 -4.38 -4.70 -5.40
N ALA A 79 -3.20 -4.57 -4.78
CA ALA A 79 -2.06 -3.90 -5.40
C ALA A 79 -1.48 -4.71 -6.58
N LEU A 80 -1.38 -6.04 -6.44
CA LEU A 80 -0.93 -6.92 -7.52
C LEU A 80 -1.93 -6.93 -8.68
N ASP A 81 -3.23 -7.04 -8.39
CA ASP A 81 -4.29 -6.97 -9.40
C ASP A 81 -4.26 -5.64 -10.16
N ALA A 82 -4.04 -4.52 -9.45
CA ALA A 82 -3.97 -3.20 -10.06
C ALA A 82 -2.68 -2.97 -10.87
N ALA A 83 -1.58 -3.63 -10.49
CA ALA A 83 -0.31 -3.55 -11.20
C ALA A 83 -0.35 -4.30 -12.54
N GLY A 84 -1.03 -5.45 -12.58
CA GLY A 84 -1.03 -6.33 -13.74
C GLY A 84 0.34 -6.95 -14.02
N GLU A 85 0.47 -7.63 -15.17
CA GLU A 85 1.64 -8.45 -15.52
C GLU A 85 2.94 -7.63 -15.69
N ASP A 86 2.83 -6.39 -16.20
CA ASP A 86 3.97 -5.49 -16.45
C ASP A 86 4.18 -4.47 -15.31
N GLY A 87 3.39 -4.56 -14.25
CA GLY A 87 3.40 -3.58 -13.16
C GLY A 87 4.48 -3.85 -12.11
N THR A 88 4.80 -2.82 -11.34
CA THR A 88 5.69 -2.93 -10.17
C THR A 88 4.93 -2.61 -8.90
N VAL A 89 4.96 -3.53 -7.93
CA VAL A 89 4.37 -3.32 -6.60
C VAL A 89 5.46 -3.10 -5.57
N LEU A 90 5.35 -2.00 -4.80
CA LEU A 90 6.16 -1.74 -3.61
C LEU A 90 5.32 -1.91 -2.34
N VAL A 91 5.62 -2.93 -1.55
CA VAL A 91 5.02 -3.11 -0.21
C VAL A 91 5.93 -2.46 0.84
N ALA A 92 5.51 -1.31 1.38
CA ALA A 92 6.27 -0.56 2.37
C ALA A 92 5.71 -0.72 3.81
N GLY A 93 6.57 -0.55 4.82
CA GLY A 93 6.18 -0.53 6.23
C GLY A 93 6.94 -1.52 7.10
N LYS A 94 6.63 -2.82 6.95
CA LYS A 94 7.04 -3.89 7.90
C LYS A 94 8.46 -4.41 7.69
N GLY A 95 8.93 -4.46 6.44
CA GLY A 95 10.27 -4.94 6.10
C GLY A 95 10.50 -6.43 6.42
N HIS A 96 11.02 -6.75 7.61
CA HIS A 96 11.27 -8.12 8.08
C HIS A 96 10.45 -8.50 9.32
N GLU A 97 9.50 -7.65 9.73
CA GLU A 97 8.58 -7.96 10.82
C GLU A 97 7.63 -9.12 10.42
N ARG A 98 7.46 -10.08 11.33
CA ARG A 98 6.66 -11.31 11.12
C ARG A 98 5.38 -11.36 11.95
N GLY A 99 4.83 -10.20 12.27
CA GLY A 99 3.54 -10.10 12.93
C GLY A 99 2.87 -8.76 12.73
N GLN A 100 1.57 -8.73 13.00
CA GLN A 100 0.73 -7.56 12.95
C GLN A 100 0.12 -7.30 14.33
N GLU A 101 0.46 -6.16 14.92
CA GLU A 101 0.00 -5.81 16.28
C GLU A 101 -1.32 -5.02 16.23
N VAL A 102 -2.37 -5.61 16.81
CA VAL A 102 -3.70 -5.01 16.94
C VAL A 102 -4.14 -5.11 18.40
N ALA A 103 -4.43 -3.97 19.03
CA ALA A 103 -4.87 -3.86 20.43
C ALA A 103 -4.00 -4.66 21.44
N GLY A 104 -2.67 -4.71 21.21
CA GLY A 104 -1.72 -5.42 22.06
C GLY A 104 -1.60 -6.93 21.77
N VAL A 105 -2.34 -7.46 20.80
CA VAL A 105 -2.22 -8.84 20.30
C VAL A 105 -1.42 -8.84 19.01
N VAL A 106 -0.40 -9.70 18.94
CA VAL A 106 0.42 -9.88 17.72
C VAL A 106 -0.11 -11.09 16.96
N HIS A 107 -0.69 -10.83 15.79
CA HIS A 107 -1.14 -11.85 14.86
C HIS A 107 0.02 -12.25 13.92
N PRO A 108 0.25 -13.55 13.64
CA PRO A 108 1.24 -13.96 12.64
C PRO A 108 0.94 -13.33 11.28
N PHE A 109 1.92 -12.64 10.70
CA PHE A 109 1.79 -11.96 9.42
C PHE A 109 3.17 -11.61 8.85
N ASP A 110 3.50 -11.99 7.62
CA ASP A 110 4.74 -11.63 6.93
C ASP A 110 4.40 -11.16 5.51
N ASP A 111 4.74 -9.90 5.18
CA ASP A 111 4.48 -9.31 3.84
C ASP A 111 5.03 -10.20 2.72
N ARG A 112 6.16 -10.90 2.96
CA ARG A 112 6.82 -11.71 1.93
C ARG A 112 6.07 -12.99 1.64
N ASP A 113 5.48 -13.57 2.67
CA ASP A 113 4.71 -14.80 2.54
C ASP A 113 3.35 -14.50 1.89
N GLU A 114 2.72 -13.38 2.26
CA GLU A 114 1.48 -12.91 1.61
C GLU A 114 1.70 -12.53 0.13
N VAL A 115 2.81 -11.84 -0.20
CA VAL A 115 3.16 -11.53 -1.59
C VAL A 115 3.41 -12.82 -2.39
N ARG A 116 4.16 -13.78 -1.83
CA ARG A 116 4.42 -15.06 -2.51
C ARG A 116 3.11 -15.80 -2.78
N ALA A 117 2.26 -15.95 -1.77
CA ALA A 117 0.99 -16.63 -1.91
C ALA A 117 0.06 -15.95 -2.94
N ALA A 118 0.06 -14.62 -2.99
CA ALA A 118 -0.71 -13.87 -3.98
C ALA A 118 -0.17 -14.03 -5.40
N LEU A 119 1.15 -14.04 -5.59
CA LEU A 119 1.77 -14.29 -6.89
C LEU A 119 1.54 -15.73 -7.37
N ASP A 120 1.68 -16.73 -6.50
CA ASP A 120 1.42 -18.14 -6.82
C ASP A 120 -0.04 -18.32 -7.30
N ALA A 121 -0.99 -17.62 -6.67
CA ALA A 121 -2.39 -17.64 -7.07
C ALA A 121 -2.66 -16.95 -8.42
N LEU A 122 -1.90 -15.90 -8.76
CA LEU A 122 -2.03 -15.17 -10.02
C LEU A 122 -1.40 -15.90 -11.21
N LEU A 123 -0.23 -16.49 -11.00
CA LEU A 123 0.55 -17.15 -12.06
C LEU A 123 0.03 -18.57 -12.36
N GLY A 124 -0.72 -19.18 -11.44
CA GLY A 124 -1.14 -20.56 -11.58
C GLY A 124 0.03 -21.54 -11.56
N PRO A 125 -0.21 -22.84 -11.79
CA PRO A 125 0.88 -23.79 -11.98
C PRO A 125 1.69 -23.44 -13.23
N ASP A 126 3.01 -23.57 -13.13
CA ASP A 126 3.92 -23.36 -14.26
C ASP A 126 3.67 -24.44 -15.32
N GLU A 127 2.97 -24.10 -16.40
CA GLU A 127 2.68 -25.01 -17.52
C GLU A 127 3.96 -25.49 -18.23
N SER A 128 5.14 -24.91 -17.93
CA SER A 128 6.42 -25.27 -18.55
C SER A 128 7.11 -26.52 -17.94
N GLU A 129 6.62 -27.07 -16.82
CA GLU A 129 7.14 -28.32 -16.23
C GLU A 129 6.43 -29.60 -16.73
N SER A 130 5.46 -29.48 -17.64
CA SER A 130 4.69 -30.63 -18.17
C SER A 130 5.15 -31.17 -19.53
N ALA A 131 6.37 -30.82 -20.00
CA ALA A 131 6.93 -31.27 -21.29
C ALA A 131 8.17 -32.15 -21.15
#